data_AF-A0A947QNX3-F1
#
_entry.id   AF-A0A947QNX3-F1
#
_cell.length_a   1.000
_cell.length_b   1.000
_cell.length_c   1.000
_cell.angle_alpha   90.00
_cell.angle_beta   90.00
_cell.angle_gamma   90.00
#
_symmetry.space_group_name_H-M   'P 1'
#
loop_
_entity.id
_entity.type
_entity.pdbx_description
1 polymer ?
#
loop_
_entity_poly.entity_id
_entity_poly.type
_entity_poly.pdbx_seq_one_letter_code
_entity_poly.pdbx_strand_id
1 'polypeptide(L)' 'MKDRKNALLSAIINEHIETGNTVASKTIVDNHDFKLSPATIRNEMVCLEKEGYIYQPHTSAGRIPTEKGWKLFIDNF' A
#
# COMPACT_ATOMS: atom_id res chain seq x y z
N MET A 1 6.52 15.21 0.61
CA MET A 1 5.12 14.72 0.42
C MET A 1 5.08 13.42 -0.39
N LYS A 2 5.97 13.24 -1.39
CA LYS A 2 6.25 11.93 -2.05
C LYS A 2 6.65 10.83 -1.05
N ASP A 3 7.37 11.21 0.00
CA ASP A 3 7.97 10.31 1.00
C ASP A 3 6.93 9.44 1.71
N ARG A 4 5.74 9.99 1.96
CA ARG A 4 4.68 9.29 2.68
C ARG A 4 4.01 8.22 1.81
N LYS A 5 3.73 8.54 0.54
CA LYS A 5 3.16 7.58 -0.41
C LYS A 5 4.14 6.43 -0.68
N ASN A 6 5.43 6.74 -0.81
CA ASN A 6 6.47 5.73 -0.98
C ASN A 6 6.61 4.86 0.28
N ALA A 7 6.59 5.45 1.47
CA ALA A 7 6.59 4.68 2.73
C ALA A 7 5.35 3.78 2.84
N LEU A 8 4.17 4.28 2.44
CA LEU A 8 2.94 3.50 2.44
C LEU A 8 3.00 2.35 1.43
N LEU A 9 3.48 2.61 0.21
CA LEU A 9 3.67 1.57 -0.80
C LEU A 9 4.65 0.49 -0.31
N SER A 10 5.73 0.91 0.34
CA SER A 10 6.73 0.00 0.90
C SER A 10 6.15 -0.87 2.01
N ALA A 11 5.35 -0.29 2.90
CA ALA A 11 4.61 -1.03 3.93
C ALA A 11 3.65 -2.05 3.31
N ILE A 12 2.90 -1.65 2.26
CA ILE A 12 2.00 -2.57 1.54
C ILE A 12 2.78 -3.72 0.91
N ILE A 13 3.91 -3.45 0.28
CA ILE A 13 4.71 -4.49 -0.37
C ILE A 13 5.34 -5.43 0.66
N ASN A 14 5.90 -4.91 1.75
CA ASN A 14 6.43 -5.74 2.84
C ASN A 14 5.36 -6.65 3.45
N GLU A 15 4.20 -6.09 3.79
CA GLU A 15 3.07 -6.87 4.32
C GLU A 15 2.61 -7.94 3.32
N HIS A 16 2.60 -7.62 2.02
CA HIS A 16 2.26 -8.57 0.97
C HIS A 16 3.30 -9.69 0.84
N ILE A 17 4.59 -9.41 1.01
CA ILE A 17 5.67 -10.40 1.01
C ILE A 17 5.57 -11.31 2.23
N GLU A 18 5.32 -10.75 3.41
CA GLU A 18 5.27 -11.50 4.66
C GLU A 18 4.03 -12.41 4.75
N THR A 19 2.87 -11.90 4.34
CA THR A 19 1.60 -12.62 4.46
C THR A 19 1.21 -13.42 3.22
N GLY A 20 1.72 -13.07 2.04
CA GLY A 20 1.27 -13.59 0.76
C GLY A 20 -0.18 -13.21 0.39
N ASN A 21 -0.84 -12.37 1.18
CA ASN A 21 -2.26 -12.06 1.07
C ASN A 21 -2.50 -10.62 0.60
N THR A 22 -3.74 -10.30 0.23
CA THR A 22 -4.12 -8.92 -0.12
C THR A 22 -4.05 -8.02 1.11
N VAL A 23 -3.49 -6.81 0.96
CA VAL A 23 -3.23 -5.93 2.09
C VAL A 23 -4.39 -4.96 2.31
N ALA A 24 -4.98 -5.02 3.51
CA ALA A 24 -6.03 -4.09 3.91
C ALA A 24 -5.44 -2.82 4.53
N SER A 25 -6.15 -1.69 4.39
CA SER A 25 -5.74 -0.44 5.04
C SER A 25 -5.69 -0.55 6.56
N LYS A 26 -6.52 -1.44 7.15
CA LYS A 26 -6.53 -1.69 8.59
C LYS A 26 -5.25 -2.39 9.04
N THR A 27 -4.80 -3.42 8.32
CA THR A 27 -3.54 -4.12 8.57
C THR A 27 -2.36 -3.16 8.59
N ILE A 28 -2.31 -2.20 7.68
CA ILE A 28 -1.23 -1.20 7.67
C ILE A 28 -1.28 -0.27 8.89
N VAL A 29 -2.46 0.12 9.39
CA VAL A 29 -2.57 0.94 10.61
C VAL A 29 -2.17 0.15 11.84
N ASP A 30 -2.52 -1.14 11.89
CA ASP A 30 -2.28 -2.00 13.05
C ASP A 30 -0.81 -2.47 13.10
N ASN A 31 -0.20 -2.79 11.96
CA ASN A 31 1.16 -3.35 11.87
C ASN A 31 2.26 -2.28 11.69
N HIS A 32 1.96 -1.19 10.98
CA HIS A 32 2.89 -0.08 10.84
C HIS A 32 2.37 1.08 11.68
N ASP A 33 3.23 1.63 12.55
CA ASP A 33 2.95 2.74 13.47
C ASP A 33 2.78 4.09 12.72
N PHE A 34 2.01 4.07 11.63
CA PHE A 34 1.55 5.24 10.92
C PHE A 34 0.61 6.00 11.84
N LYS A 35 1.02 7.21 12.24
CA LYS A 35 0.19 8.18 12.98
C LYS A 35 -0.99 8.73 12.16
N LEU A 36 -1.60 7.91 11.30
CA LEU A 36 -2.64 8.28 10.35
C LEU A 36 -3.90 7.45 10.63
N SER A 37 -5.05 8.08 10.41
CA SER A 37 -6.33 7.37 10.50
C SER A 37 -6.48 6.35 9.36
N PRO A 38 -7.24 5.26 9.55
CA PRO A 38 -7.56 4.31 8.48
C PRO A 38 -8.20 4.97 7.24
N ALA A 39 -8.97 6.05 7.44
CA ALA A 39 -9.57 6.82 6.37
C ALA A 39 -8.53 7.56 5.51
N THR A 40 -7.49 8.12 6.15
CA THR A 40 -6.38 8.78 5.45
C THR A 40 -5.59 7.78 4.63
N ILE A 41 -5.27 6.61 5.19
CA ILE A 41 -4.55 5.55 4.47
C ILE A 41 -5.37 5.05 3.28
N ARG A 42 -6.69 4.88 3.45
CA ARG A 42 -7.58 4.50 2.35
C ARG A 42 -7.51 5.51 1.20
N ASN A 43 -7.51 6.82 1.50
CA ASN A 43 -7.39 7.86 0.48
C ASN A 43 -6.04 7.85 -0.23
N GLU A 44 -4.94 7.66 0.51
CA GLU A 44 -3.60 7.55 -0.07
C GLU A 44 -3.47 6.28 -0.94
N MET A 45 -4.04 5.16 -0.52
CA MET A 45 -4.14 3.94 -1.33
C MET A 45 -4.93 4.17 -2.62
N VAL A 46 -6.02 4.94 -2.60
CA VAL A 46 -6.77 5.32 -3.82
C VAL A 46 -5.91 6.17 -4.75
N CYS A 47 -5.07 7.06 -4.23
CA CYS A 47 -4.11 7.78 -5.06
C CYS A 47 -3.06 6.85 -5.69
N LEU A 48 -2.48 5.93 -4.91
CA LEU A 48 -1.53 4.94 -5.41
C LEU A 48 -2.15 4.03 -6.48
N GLU A 49 -3.43 3.70 -6.32
CA GLU A 49 -4.19 2.93 -7.31
C GLU A 49 -4.41 3.71 -8.60
N LYS A 50 -4.82 4.97 -8.51
CA LYS A 50 -4.93 5.86 -9.68
C LYS A 50 -3.59 6.08 -10.39
N GLU A 51 -2.49 6.08 -9.65
CA GLU A 51 -1.14 6.17 -10.19
C GLU A 51 -0.63 4.83 -10.76
N GLY A 52 -1.36 3.74 -10.54
CA GLY A 52 -1.09 2.40 -11.08
C GLY A 52 -0.06 1.60 -10.31
N TYR A 53 0.25 1.95 -9.05
CA TYR A 53 1.22 1.24 -8.21
C TYR A 53 0.61 0.06 -7.45
N ILE A 54 -0.68 0.16 -7.12
CA ILE A 54 -1.45 -0.91 -6.48
C ILE A 54 -2.77 -1.07 -7.22
N TYR A 55 -3.43 -2.21 -7.07
CA TYR A 55 -4.76 -2.41 -7.61
C TYR A 55 -5.61 -3.22 -6.64
N GLN A 56 -6.92 -2.97 -6.68
CA GLN A 56 -7.90 -3.74 -5.94
C GLN A 56 -8.54 -4.80 -6.87
N PRO A 57 -8.36 -6.11 -6.64
CA PRO A 57 -8.94 -7.14 -7.51
C PRO A 57 -10.48 -7.23 -7.38
N HIS A 58 -11.02 -6.95 -6.19
CA HIS A 58 -12.46 -6.95 -5.90
C HIS A 58 -12.82 -5.86 -4.90
N THR A 59 -14.02 -5.29 -4.97
CA THR A 59 -14.49 -4.17 -4.13
C THR A 59 -14.36 -4.43 -2.61
N SER A 60 -14.37 -5.70 -2.18
CA SER A 60 -14.18 -6.14 -0.79
C SER A 60 -12.76 -6.64 -0.46
N ALA A 61 -11.92 -6.88 -1.46
CA ALA A 61 -10.56 -7.39 -1.26
C ALA A 61 -9.59 -6.25 -0.89
N GLY A 62 -8.45 -6.60 -0.28
CA GLY A 62 -7.36 -5.66 -0.04
C GLY A 62 -6.72 -5.19 -1.35
N ARG A 63 -5.57 -4.52 -1.26
CA ARG A 63 -4.80 -4.11 -2.43
C ARG A 63 -3.64 -5.06 -2.67
N ILE A 64 -3.28 -5.20 -3.94
CA ILE A 64 -2.12 -5.96 -4.41
C ILE A 64 -1.17 -4.98 -5.11
N PRO A 65 0.15 -5.04 -4.87
CA PRO A 65 1.12 -4.25 -5.63
C PRO A 65 1.14 -4.67 -7.10
N THR A 66 1.16 -3.69 -8.01
CA THR A 66 1.40 -3.95 -9.44
C THR A 66 2.89 -4.02 -9.71
N GLU A 67 3.28 -4.47 -10.91
CA GLU A 67 4.67 -4.43 -11.38
C GLU A 67 5.30 -3.02 -11.24
N LYS A 68 4.51 -1.97 -11.46
CA LYS A 68 4.96 -0.59 -11.28
C LYS A 68 5.20 -0.25 -9.81
N GLY A 69 4.36 -0.74 -8.90
CA GLY A 69 4.55 -0.63 -7.46
C GLY A 69 5.85 -1.29 -7.01
N TRP A 70 6.11 -2.50 -7.50
CA TRP A 70 7.35 -3.23 -7.26
C TRP A 70 8.59 -2.49 -7.74
N LYS A 71 8.55 -1.92 -8.96
CA LYS A 71 9.67 -1.10 -9.47
C LYS A 71 9.97 0.09 -8.57
N LEU A 72 8.94 0.85 -8.17
CA LEU A 72 9.13 2.00 -7.28
C LEU A 72 9.67 1.58 -5.89
N PHE A 73 9.30 0.41 -5.41
CA PHE A 73 9.83 -0.12 -4.15
C PHE A 73 11.32 -0.45 -4.25
N ILE A 74 11.72 -1.16 -5.31
CA ILE A 74 13.12 -1.50 -5.58
C ILE A 74 13.96 -0.23 -5.79
N ASP A 75 13.45 0.75 -6.52
CA ASP A 75 14.18 2.01 -6.78
C ASP A 75 14.44 2.83 -5.50
N ASN A 76 13.67 2.59 -4.42
CA ASN A 76 13.83 3.27 -3.14
C ASN A 76 14.60 2.45 -2.09
N PHE A 77 15.05 1.23 -2.42
CA PHE A 77 15.81 0.32 -1.55
C PHE A 77 17.23 0.11 -2.08
#